data_AF-A0A7J4P349-F1
#
_entry.id   AF-A0A7J4P349-F1
#
_cell.length_a   1.000
_cell.length_b   1.000
_cell.length_c   1.000
_cell.angle_alpha   90.00
_cell.angle_beta   90.00
_cell.angle_gamma   90.00
#
_symmetry.space_group_name_H-M   'P 1'
#
loop_
_entity.id
_entity.type
_entity.pdbx_description
1 polymer ?
#
loop_
_entity_poly.entity_id
_entity_poly.type
_entity_poly.pdbx_seq_one_letter_code
_entity_poly.pdbx_strand_id
1 'polypeptide(L)'
;MQKRGLADNAFAIALGAVVVIAIAIVGVSAVNTVRERACKAELADFQLFFSHLSEGMRPGTVNEESVSIPCGAKKLYIMDSSQLPEADWFADYPLVRDSVKGKATNTIFLMKDEQVLSSFEAPNVQVRYPRFLCLLPKSGKATLRVEGFGGSVSLDPVCSQPTCDEVLEPFDAGRITRVFRESDKADCPGCVDQEFSSIPEELGKAKTLYQNVKIYRKYSYCDGKMKIHLFFRPEDGVVARDFRFFEAIPKSCIENLDQVLDGMTRPDNGVSFVQPDPLLMWGFSTLDEDTEVEYGLDIILKDECAASIDGSALAREVEKKGEVLEPTALTPDEAKSNSDLQSGKVEAPPESQQQELRITSMPPTTVKLGDNYSYQVEASESGSLFTLTQAPAGMTITQSGLITWKPGKQGKERVSVRAQQQGGKAATQEFTVLVARNCQSHAERRCAAGDVWSFDSCGVREERVSNCWFGCRNGNCCLFC
;
A
#
# COMPACT_ATOMS: atom_id res chain seq x y z
N MET A 1 5.96 -74.76 30.51
CA MET A 1 5.19 -73.55 30.85
C MET A 1 6.03 -72.27 30.67
N GLN A 2 6.55 -71.98 29.47
CA GLN A 2 7.49 -70.84 29.29
C GLN A 2 7.18 -69.95 28.07
N LYS A 3 6.15 -70.28 27.26
CA LYS A 3 5.73 -69.47 26.11
C LYS A 3 4.58 -68.48 26.40
N ARG A 4 3.87 -68.60 27.54
CA ARG A 4 2.75 -67.69 27.90
C ARG A 4 3.23 -66.32 28.40
N GLY A 5 4.23 -66.28 29.29
CA GLY A 5 4.73 -65.01 29.85
C GLY A 5 5.44 -64.07 28.86
N LEU A 6 5.93 -64.59 27.73
CA LEU A 6 6.57 -63.77 26.69
C LEU A 6 5.53 -63.08 25.78
N ALA A 7 4.41 -63.76 25.52
CA ALA A 7 3.28 -63.19 24.78
C ALA A 7 2.52 -62.15 25.62
N ASP A 8 2.35 -62.41 26.92
CA ASP A 8 1.67 -61.47 27.84
C ASP A 8 2.46 -60.16 28.01
N ASN A 9 3.80 -60.23 28.11
CA ASN A 9 4.65 -59.04 28.17
C ASN A 9 4.68 -58.25 26.86
N ALA A 10 4.73 -58.94 25.71
CA ALA A 10 4.66 -58.28 24.40
C ALA A 10 3.31 -57.60 24.18
N PHE A 11 2.21 -58.21 24.63
CA PHE A 11 0.88 -57.63 24.58
C PHE A 11 0.76 -56.39 25.49
N ALA A 12 1.31 -56.45 26.71
CA ALA A 12 1.31 -55.30 27.62
C ALA A 12 2.12 -54.11 27.07
N ILE A 13 3.27 -54.36 26.44
CA ILE A 13 4.08 -53.32 25.79
C ILE A 13 3.34 -52.73 24.58
N ALA A 14 2.74 -53.57 23.73
CA ALA A 14 1.97 -53.11 22.58
C ALA A 14 0.76 -52.27 23.01
N LEU A 15 0.04 -52.69 24.05
CA LEU A 15 -1.08 -51.94 24.62
C LEU A 15 -0.61 -50.60 25.20
N GLY A 16 0.50 -50.59 25.95
CA GLY A 16 1.11 -49.36 26.47
C GLY A 16 1.50 -48.37 25.36
N ALA A 17 2.10 -48.86 24.27
CA ALA A 17 2.45 -48.03 23.12
C ALA A 17 1.21 -47.44 22.44
N VAL A 18 0.14 -48.23 22.26
CA VAL A 18 -1.13 -47.76 21.69
C VAL A 18 -1.76 -46.67 22.57
N VAL A 19 -1.73 -46.83 23.90
CA VAL A 19 -2.26 -45.84 24.83
C VAL A 19 -1.45 -44.53 24.77
N VAL A 20 -0.11 -44.60 24.73
CA VAL A 20 0.75 -43.41 24.59
C VAL A 20 0.50 -42.69 23.26
N ILE A 21 0.39 -43.44 22.15
CA ILE A 21 0.07 -42.86 20.84
C ILE A 21 -1.32 -42.22 20.86
N ALA A 22 -2.33 -42.86 21.47
CA ALA A 22 -3.67 -42.31 21.57
C ALA A 22 -3.70 -41.02 22.41
N ILE A 23 -3.00 -40.99 23.55
CA ILE A 23 -2.86 -39.77 24.38
C ILE A 23 -2.14 -38.67 23.60
N ALA A 24 -1.09 -38.99 22.86
CA ALA A 24 -0.37 -38.03 22.04
C ALA A 24 -1.27 -37.47 20.92
N ILE A 25 -2.04 -38.31 20.22
CA ILE A 25 -2.98 -37.87 19.17
C ILE A 25 -4.07 -36.98 19.77
N VAL A 26 -4.68 -37.38 20.88
CA VAL A 26 -5.71 -36.58 21.57
C VAL A 26 -5.13 -35.27 22.08
N GLY A 27 -3.91 -35.28 22.63
CA GLY A 27 -3.20 -34.09 23.08
C GLY A 27 -2.90 -33.12 21.93
N VAL A 28 -2.37 -33.61 20.82
CA VAL A 28 -2.11 -32.81 19.61
C VAL A 28 -3.41 -32.24 19.04
N SER A 29 -4.47 -33.05 18.95
CA SER A 29 -5.78 -32.61 18.47
C SER A 29 -6.40 -31.54 19.37
N ALA A 30 -6.32 -31.70 20.69
CA ALA A 30 -6.80 -30.71 21.65
C ALA A 30 -6.03 -29.39 21.54
N VAL A 31 -4.70 -29.44 21.44
CA VAL A 31 -3.85 -28.25 21.23
C VAL A 31 -4.18 -27.55 19.92
N ASN A 32 -4.36 -28.29 18.82
CA ASN A 32 -4.75 -27.72 17.53
C ASN A 32 -6.11 -27.04 17.60
N THR A 33 -7.09 -27.66 18.27
CA THR A 33 -8.43 -27.10 18.46
C THR A 33 -8.40 -25.78 19.24
N VAL A 34 -7.60 -25.72 20.31
CA VAL A 34 -7.42 -24.48 21.09
C VAL A 34 -6.74 -23.40 20.25
N ARG A 35 -5.71 -23.76 19.48
CA ARG A 35 -4.99 -22.83 18.61
C ARG A 35 -5.88 -22.27 17.50
N GLU A 36 -6.73 -23.09 16.90
CA GLU A 36 -7.70 -22.65 15.89
C GLU A 36 -8.71 -21.66 16.46
N ARG A 37 -9.23 -21.94 17.67
CA ARG A 37 -10.17 -21.02 18.34
C ARG A 37 -9.51 -19.70 18.71
N ALA A 38 -8.28 -19.74 19.22
CA ALA A 38 -7.51 -18.53 19.52
C ALA A 38 -7.27 -17.70 18.24
N CYS A 39 -6.82 -18.34 17.16
CA CYS A 39 -6.62 -17.69 15.87
C CYS A 39 -7.90 -17.03 15.32
N LYS A 40 -9.06 -17.70 15.44
CA LYS A 40 -10.35 -17.10 15.04
C LYS A 40 -10.71 -15.86 15.86
N ALA A 41 -10.45 -15.86 17.17
CA ALA A 41 -10.68 -14.71 18.02
C ALA A 41 -9.73 -13.55 17.66
N GLU A 42 -8.44 -13.83 17.51
CA GLU A 42 -7.45 -12.83 17.09
C GLU A 42 -7.79 -12.22 15.72
N LEU A 43 -8.29 -13.02 14.77
CA LEU A 43 -8.76 -12.54 13.47
C LEU A 43 -9.96 -11.59 13.58
N ALA A 44 -10.92 -11.90 14.45
CA ALA A 44 -12.08 -11.04 14.67
C ALA A 44 -11.66 -9.69 15.28
N ASP A 45 -10.77 -9.71 16.29
CA ASP A 45 -10.22 -8.49 16.89
C ASP A 45 -9.42 -7.67 15.88
N PHE A 46 -8.65 -8.33 15.02
CA PHE A 46 -7.89 -7.70 13.94
C PHE A 46 -8.79 -7.02 12.90
N GLN A 47 -9.88 -7.69 12.50
CA GLN A 47 -10.87 -7.10 11.59
C GLN A 47 -11.57 -5.89 12.22
N LEU A 48 -11.93 -5.99 13.50
CA LEU A 48 -12.53 -4.88 14.25
C LEU A 48 -11.58 -3.69 14.34
N PHE A 49 -10.29 -3.92 14.59
CA PHE A 49 -9.30 -2.85 14.62
C PHE A 49 -9.34 -2.01 13.34
N PHE A 50 -9.29 -2.63 12.16
CA PHE A 50 -9.34 -1.89 10.89
C PHE A 50 -10.70 -1.29 10.58
N SER A 51 -11.81 -1.90 10.99
CA SER A 51 -13.15 -1.33 10.77
C SER A 51 -13.40 -0.07 11.59
N HIS A 52 -12.81 0.00 12.79
CA HIS A 52 -12.96 1.12 13.72
C HIS A 52 -11.82 2.14 13.65
N LEU A 53 -10.81 1.91 12.79
CA LEU A 53 -9.59 2.72 12.75
C LEU A 53 -9.83 4.20 12.44
N SER A 54 -10.88 4.52 11.70
CA SER A 54 -11.26 5.90 11.37
C SER A 54 -12.22 6.55 12.38
N GLU A 55 -12.73 5.80 13.35
CA GLU A 55 -13.71 6.32 14.31
C GLU A 55 -13.07 7.32 15.26
N GLY A 56 -13.64 8.52 15.33
CA GLY A 56 -13.13 9.60 16.20
C GLY A 56 -11.90 10.33 15.66
N MET A 57 -11.32 9.89 14.55
CA MET A 57 -10.21 10.57 13.88
C MET A 57 -10.69 11.85 13.19
N ARG A 58 -10.17 13.01 13.61
CA ARG A 58 -10.43 14.28 12.90
C ARG A 58 -9.50 14.39 11.69
N PRO A 59 -9.93 15.08 10.61
CA PRO A 59 -9.05 15.39 9.48
C PRO A 59 -7.70 15.98 9.92
N GLY A 60 -6.60 15.46 9.39
CA GLY A 60 -5.22 15.87 9.72
C GLY A 60 -4.68 15.36 11.06
N THR A 61 -5.46 14.58 11.83
CA THR A 61 -4.95 13.90 13.03
C THR A 61 -4.03 12.77 12.60
N VAL A 62 -2.84 12.70 13.20
CA VAL A 62 -1.85 11.66 12.96
C VAL A 62 -1.58 10.91 14.26
N ASN A 63 -1.79 9.60 14.26
CA ASN A 63 -1.49 8.71 15.38
C ASN A 63 -0.54 7.59 14.94
N GLU A 64 0.20 7.00 15.87
CA GLU A 64 0.88 5.73 15.65
C GLU A 64 0.08 4.62 16.34
N GLU A 65 -0.25 3.58 15.59
CA GLU A 65 -1.02 2.43 16.06
C GLU A 65 -0.20 1.15 15.91
N SER A 66 -0.15 0.37 16.99
CA SER A 66 0.50 -0.94 16.99
C SER A 66 -0.55 -2.04 16.97
N VAL A 67 -0.63 -2.76 15.87
CA VAL A 67 -1.61 -3.83 15.67
C VAL A 67 -0.95 -5.19 15.89
N SER A 68 -1.64 -6.07 16.63
CA SER A 68 -1.21 -7.46 16.82
C SER A 68 -1.61 -8.28 15.60
N ILE A 69 -0.65 -8.99 15.01
CA ILE A 69 -0.85 -9.75 13.78
C ILE A 69 -1.28 -11.17 14.13
N PRO A 70 -2.50 -11.59 13.75
CA PRO A 70 -3.11 -12.81 14.24
C PRO A 70 -2.49 -14.07 13.61
N CYS A 71 -2.70 -15.21 14.27
CA CYS A 71 -2.43 -16.55 13.72
C CYS A 71 -0.97 -16.83 13.32
N GLY A 72 -0.04 -15.99 13.77
CA GLY A 72 1.37 -16.05 13.38
C GLY A 72 1.61 -15.74 11.91
N ALA A 73 0.75 -14.92 11.29
CA ALA A 73 0.98 -14.41 9.95
C ALA A 73 2.34 -13.69 9.87
N LYS A 74 3.00 -13.83 8.72
CA LYS A 74 4.36 -13.33 8.48
C LYS A 74 4.41 -12.11 7.58
N LYS A 75 3.32 -11.84 6.85
CA LYS A 75 3.17 -10.64 6.03
C LYS A 75 1.74 -10.13 6.15
N LEU A 76 1.60 -8.81 6.21
CA LEU A 76 0.32 -8.10 6.15
C LEU A 76 0.35 -7.22 4.90
N TYR A 77 -0.54 -7.48 3.96
CA TYR A 77 -0.70 -6.65 2.78
C TYR A 77 -1.93 -5.75 2.93
N ILE A 78 -1.78 -4.49 2.56
CA ILE A 78 -2.84 -3.48 2.51
C ILE A 78 -2.76 -2.85 1.13
N MET A 79 -3.87 -2.86 0.38
CA MET A 79 -3.91 -2.32 -0.97
C MET A 79 -5.25 -1.64 -1.27
N ASP A 80 -5.22 -0.64 -2.13
CA ASP A 80 -6.44 -0.06 -2.67
C ASP A 80 -6.95 -0.91 -3.83
N SER A 81 -7.93 -1.78 -3.55
CA SER A 81 -8.53 -2.67 -4.56
C SER A 81 -9.31 -1.94 -5.65
N SER A 82 -9.58 -0.63 -5.49
CA SER A 82 -10.28 0.19 -6.49
C SER A 82 -9.34 0.90 -7.47
N GLN A 83 -8.09 1.10 -7.07
CA GLN A 83 -7.04 1.76 -7.85
C GLN A 83 -5.81 0.86 -7.94
N LEU A 84 -6.06 -0.40 -8.34
CA LEU A 84 -5.06 -1.44 -8.36
C LEU A 84 -3.92 -1.06 -9.30
N PRO A 85 -2.66 -1.24 -8.89
CA PRO A 85 -1.55 -0.97 -9.76
C PRO A 85 -1.44 -1.95 -10.92
N GLU A 86 -0.55 -1.65 -11.87
CA GLU A 86 -0.30 -2.47 -13.06
C GLU A 86 -0.11 -3.95 -12.66
N ALA A 87 -0.79 -4.86 -13.37
CA ALA A 87 -0.86 -6.29 -13.01
C ALA A 87 0.53 -6.96 -12.87
N ASP A 88 1.54 -6.37 -13.51
CA ASP A 88 2.92 -6.85 -13.52
C ASP A 88 3.65 -6.53 -12.21
N TRP A 89 3.22 -5.53 -11.43
CA TRP A 89 3.79 -5.24 -10.10
C TRP A 89 3.58 -6.40 -9.12
N PHE A 90 2.56 -7.21 -9.36
CA PHE A 90 2.23 -8.40 -8.56
C PHE A 90 2.73 -9.71 -9.18
N ALA A 91 3.65 -9.67 -10.15
CA ALA A 91 4.16 -10.88 -10.80
C ALA A 91 4.72 -11.90 -9.78
N ASP A 92 5.41 -11.40 -8.75
CA ASP A 92 5.97 -12.21 -7.67
C ASP A 92 4.94 -12.51 -6.54
N TYR A 93 3.70 -12.03 -6.66
CA TYR A 93 2.62 -12.17 -5.67
C TYR A 93 1.36 -12.79 -6.29
N PRO A 94 1.39 -14.08 -6.69
CA PRO A 94 0.37 -14.69 -7.54
C PRO A 94 -1.05 -14.62 -6.96
N LEU A 95 -1.21 -14.75 -5.64
CA LEU A 95 -2.52 -14.69 -4.99
C LEU A 95 -3.07 -13.27 -4.89
N VAL A 96 -2.20 -12.27 -4.67
CA VAL A 96 -2.59 -10.85 -4.74
C VAL A 96 -3.00 -10.52 -6.17
N ARG A 97 -2.16 -10.90 -7.15
CA ARG A 97 -2.45 -10.76 -8.58
C ARG A 97 -3.78 -11.39 -8.99
N ASP A 98 -4.10 -12.57 -8.48
CA ASP A 98 -5.36 -13.25 -8.82
C ASP A 98 -6.57 -12.55 -8.17
N SER A 99 -6.43 -11.98 -6.96
CA SER A 99 -7.44 -11.12 -6.35
C SER A 99 -7.68 -9.84 -7.16
N VAL A 100 -6.60 -9.24 -7.66
CA VAL A 100 -6.62 -8.07 -8.56
C VAL A 100 -7.35 -8.38 -9.87
N LYS A 101 -6.98 -9.48 -10.53
CA LYS A 101 -7.63 -9.94 -11.77
C LYS A 101 -9.10 -10.33 -11.56
N GLY A 102 -9.42 -10.89 -10.40
CA GLY A 102 -10.77 -11.30 -10.02
C GLY A 102 -11.72 -10.15 -9.63
N LYS A 103 -11.23 -8.89 -9.60
CA LYS A 103 -11.96 -7.70 -9.11
C LYS A 103 -12.47 -7.85 -7.68
N ALA A 104 -11.82 -8.67 -6.85
CA ALA A 104 -12.18 -8.77 -5.45
C ALA A 104 -11.80 -7.46 -4.73
N THR A 105 -12.76 -6.86 -4.05
CA THR A 105 -12.65 -5.57 -3.33
C THR A 105 -11.95 -5.68 -1.97
N ASN A 106 -11.18 -6.76 -1.77
CA ASN A 106 -10.46 -7.00 -0.51
C ASN A 106 -9.27 -6.06 -0.41
N THR A 107 -9.21 -5.32 0.70
CA THR A 107 -8.19 -4.31 0.99
C THR A 107 -7.02 -4.90 1.78
N ILE A 108 -7.30 -5.89 2.63
CA ILE A 108 -6.32 -6.43 3.59
C ILE A 108 -6.15 -7.94 3.40
N PHE A 109 -4.90 -8.40 3.38
CA PHE A 109 -4.54 -9.82 3.30
C PHE A 109 -3.52 -10.18 4.37
N LEU A 110 -3.82 -11.24 5.11
CA LEU A 110 -2.92 -11.85 6.08
C LEU A 110 -2.31 -13.09 5.46
N MET A 111 -0.99 -13.08 5.35
CA MET A 111 -0.24 -14.13 4.69
C MET A 111 0.67 -14.83 5.68
N LYS A 112 0.68 -16.16 5.59
CA LYS A 112 1.65 -16.98 6.28
C LYS A 112 2.29 -17.88 5.24
N ASP A 113 3.59 -17.69 5.08
CA ASP A 113 4.33 -18.26 3.96
C ASP A 113 3.65 -17.82 2.65
N GLU A 114 3.36 -18.75 1.72
CA GLU A 114 2.69 -18.47 0.44
C GLU A 114 1.17 -18.71 0.48
N GLN A 115 0.56 -18.70 1.67
CA GLN A 115 -0.87 -18.96 1.85
C GLN A 115 -1.61 -17.78 2.47
N VAL A 116 -2.79 -17.46 1.91
CA VAL A 116 -3.74 -16.50 2.49
C VAL A 116 -4.41 -17.15 3.69
N LEU A 117 -4.14 -16.63 4.88
CA LEU A 117 -4.83 -17.03 6.10
C LEU A 117 -6.21 -16.38 6.20
N SER A 118 -6.30 -15.11 5.80
CA SER A 118 -7.54 -14.34 5.82
C SER A 118 -7.41 -13.14 4.88
N SER A 119 -8.53 -12.72 4.30
CA SER A 119 -8.65 -11.48 3.55
C SER A 119 -10.00 -10.83 3.85
N PHE A 120 -10.04 -9.50 3.93
CA PHE A 120 -11.28 -8.77 4.17
C PHE A 120 -11.19 -7.33 3.63
N GLU A 121 -12.35 -6.71 3.50
CA GLU A 121 -12.48 -5.33 3.04
C GLU A 121 -12.30 -4.34 4.19
N ALA A 122 -11.59 -3.26 3.92
CA ALA A 122 -11.46 -2.12 4.82
C ALA A 122 -11.73 -0.84 4.02
N PRO A 123 -13.01 -0.50 3.74
CA PRO A 123 -13.37 0.55 2.79
C PRO A 123 -12.98 1.97 3.24
N ASN A 124 -12.70 2.14 4.54
CA ASN A 124 -12.25 3.41 5.11
C ASN A 124 -10.71 3.50 5.21
N VAL A 125 -9.98 2.51 4.70
CA VAL A 125 -8.52 2.45 4.74
C VAL A 125 -7.98 2.73 3.34
N GLN A 126 -7.03 3.65 3.27
CA GLN A 126 -6.27 3.96 2.05
C GLN A 126 -4.77 3.89 2.35
N VAL A 127 -3.98 3.72 1.31
CA VAL A 127 -2.51 3.77 1.34
C VAL A 127 -2.05 4.72 0.24
N ARG A 128 -0.94 5.44 0.43
CA ARG A 128 -0.37 6.33 -0.59
C ARG A 128 0.12 5.53 -1.80
N TYR A 129 0.46 6.20 -2.90
CA TYR A 129 1.19 5.57 -4.01
C TYR A 129 2.36 4.71 -3.48
N PRO A 130 2.62 3.48 -3.95
CA PRO A 130 2.07 2.77 -5.11
C PRO A 130 0.67 2.14 -4.91
N ARG A 131 -0.08 2.57 -3.89
CA ARG A 131 -1.39 2.02 -3.48
C ARG A 131 -1.30 0.57 -3.00
N PHE A 132 -0.11 0.19 -2.55
CA PHE A 132 0.24 -1.12 -2.06
C PHE A 132 1.24 -0.98 -0.91
N LEU A 133 0.95 -1.65 0.20
CA LEU A 133 1.78 -1.68 1.40
C LEU A 133 1.90 -3.13 1.88
N CYS A 134 3.11 -3.56 2.20
CA CYS A 134 3.44 -4.90 2.69
C CYS A 134 4.28 -4.77 3.95
N LEU A 135 3.74 -5.19 5.10
CA LEU A 135 4.41 -5.10 6.39
C LEU A 135 4.94 -6.46 6.82
N LEU A 136 6.16 -6.47 7.35
CA LEU A 136 6.78 -7.63 7.99
C LEU A 136 6.66 -7.49 9.51
N PRO A 137 5.80 -8.28 10.18
CA PRO A 137 5.56 -8.13 11.61
C PRO A 137 6.82 -8.43 12.42
N LYS A 138 7.16 -7.52 13.34
CA LYS A 138 8.26 -7.72 14.31
C LYS A 138 7.66 -8.21 15.62
N SER A 139 8.08 -9.40 16.06
CA SER A 139 7.53 -10.04 17.28
C SER A 139 5.99 -10.18 17.26
N GLY A 140 5.41 -10.44 16.08
CA GLY A 140 3.96 -10.62 15.91
C GLY A 140 3.16 -9.32 15.92
N LYS A 141 3.81 -8.15 15.80
CA LYS A 141 3.13 -6.85 15.68
C LYS A 141 3.60 -6.08 14.45
N ALA A 142 2.72 -5.25 13.91
CA ALA A 142 3.07 -4.23 12.93
C ALA A 142 2.69 -2.87 13.49
N THR A 143 3.49 -1.84 13.21
CA THR A 143 3.23 -0.48 13.67
C THR A 143 3.03 0.42 12.47
N LEU A 144 1.95 1.18 12.51
CA LEU A 144 1.43 1.99 11.42
C LEU A 144 1.26 3.43 11.90
N ARG A 145 1.58 4.37 11.03
CA ARG A 145 1.14 5.75 11.14
C ARG A 145 -0.23 5.87 10.47
N VAL A 146 -1.19 6.42 11.19
CA VAL A 146 -2.60 6.55 10.80
C VAL A 146 -2.95 8.02 10.72
N GLU A 147 -3.25 8.51 9.53
CA GLU A 147 -3.69 9.89 9.27
C GLU A 147 -5.19 9.93 8.97
N GLY A 148 -5.95 10.75 9.71
CA GLY A 148 -7.40 10.86 9.55
C GLY A 148 -7.82 11.82 8.44
N PHE A 149 -8.86 11.45 7.68
CA PHE A 149 -9.48 12.26 6.62
C PHE A 149 -11.00 12.43 6.80
N GLY A 150 -11.46 12.39 8.06
CA GLY A 150 -12.87 12.65 8.40
C GLY A 150 -13.80 11.45 8.25
N GLY A 151 -13.30 10.23 8.27
CA GLY A 151 -14.11 9.01 8.17
C GLY A 151 -13.39 7.90 7.41
N SER A 152 -12.36 8.27 6.66
CA SER A 152 -11.29 7.38 6.22
C SER A 152 -9.98 7.70 6.95
N VAL A 153 -9.02 6.78 6.82
CA VAL A 153 -7.64 6.91 7.30
C VAL A 153 -6.66 6.50 6.22
N SER A 154 -5.59 7.28 6.07
CA SER A 154 -4.40 6.87 5.30
C SER A 154 -3.42 6.17 6.22
N LEU A 155 -2.88 5.05 5.74
CA LEU A 155 -1.91 4.25 6.46
C LEU A 155 -0.55 4.33 5.80
N ASP A 156 0.45 4.66 6.59
CA ASP A 156 1.86 4.59 6.23
C ASP A 156 2.59 3.71 7.28
N PRO A 157 3.62 2.94 6.92
CA PRO A 157 4.45 2.30 7.93
C PRO A 157 5.17 3.37 8.76
N VAL A 158 5.37 3.12 10.07
CA VAL A 158 6.32 3.95 10.82
C VAL A 158 7.74 3.70 10.29
N CYS A 159 8.65 4.67 10.40
CA CYS A 159 9.96 4.60 9.73
C CYS A 159 10.83 3.39 10.10
N SER A 160 10.62 2.82 11.29
CA SER A 160 11.35 1.63 11.76
C SER A 160 10.64 0.31 11.45
N GLN A 161 9.43 0.34 10.88
CA GLN A 161 8.64 -0.83 10.55
C GLN A 161 9.23 -1.50 9.30
N PRO A 162 9.69 -2.77 9.40
CA PRO A 162 10.15 -3.49 8.21
C PRO A 162 9.01 -3.76 7.24
N THR A 163 9.29 -3.62 5.95
CA THR A 163 8.30 -3.77 4.87
C THR A 163 8.84 -4.63 3.73
N CYS A 164 7.95 -5.00 2.81
CA CYS A 164 8.19 -5.87 1.65
C CYS A 164 7.46 -5.37 0.40
N ASP A 165 7.18 -4.08 0.35
CA ASP A 165 6.38 -3.35 -0.64
C ASP A 165 7.23 -2.86 -1.82
N GLU A 166 8.18 -3.67 -2.23
CA GLU A 166 8.95 -3.47 -3.45
C GLU A 166 8.09 -3.80 -4.67
N VAL A 167 8.06 -2.86 -5.60
CA VAL A 167 7.32 -2.93 -6.85
C VAL A 167 8.29 -3.24 -7.98
N LEU A 168 7.98 -4.25 -8.80
CA LEU A 168 8.77 -4.58 -9.98
C LEU A 168 8.57 -3.51 -11.06
N GLU A 169 9.67 -2.94 -11.57
CA GLU A 169 9.69 -2.02 -12.71
C GLU A 169 9.80 -2.82 -14.02
N PRO A 170 8.72 -2.90 -14.83
CA PRO A 170 8.75 -3.67 -16.06
C PRO A 170 9.49 -2.91 -17.17
N PHE A 171 9.87 -3.65 -18.22
CA PHE A 171 10.32 -3.04 -19.46
C PHE A 171 9.18 -2.23 -20.10
N ASP A 172 9.43 -0.95 -20.36
CA ASP A 172 8.52 -0.08 -21.10
C ASP A 172 9.31 0.75 -22.11
N ALA A 173 9.17 0.41 -23.39
CA ALA A 173 9.87 1.08 -24.49
C ALA A 173 9.55 2.58 -24.57
N GLY A 174 8.34 2.98 -24.18
CA GLY A 174 7.92 4.38 -24.15
C GLY A 174 8.58 5.17 -23.03
N ARG A 175 8.67 4.60 -21.81
CA ARG A 175 9.41 5.20 -20.68
C ARG A 175 10.88 5.40 -21.04
N ILE A 176 11.53 4.37 -21.57
CA ILE A 176 12.93 4.42 -22.00
C ILE A 176 13.14 5.51 -23.06
N THR A 177 12.26 5.60 -24.06
CA THR A 177 12.32 6.64 -25.09
C THR A 177 12.17 8.05 -24.51
N ARG A 178 11.31 8.25 -23.51
CA ARG A 178 11.18 9.56 -22.84
C ARG A 178 12.42 9.93 -22.05
N VAL A 179 12.96 9.00 -21.28
CA VAL A 179 14.21 9.19 -20.52
C VAL A 179 15.37 9.56 -21.45
N PHE A 180 15.50 8.90 -22.61
CA PHE A 180 16.50 9.26 -23.62
C PHE A 180 16.34 10.71 -24.09
N ARG A 181 15.12 11.12 -24.43
CA ARG A 181 14.86 12.49 -24.88
C ARG A 181 15.14 13.55 -23.82
N GLU A 182 14.82 13.25 -22.56
CA GLU A 182 15.15 14.15 -21.46
C GLU A 182 16.67 14.21 -21.24
N SER A 183 17.37 13.09 -21.40
CA SER A 183 18.84 13.03 -21.27
C SER A 183 19.54 13.90 -22.31
N ASP A 184 19.04 13.88 -23.55
CA ASP A 184 19.53 14.76 -24.64
C ASP A 184 19.29 16.25 -24.34
N LYS A 185 18.15 16.59 -23.72
CA LYS A 185 17.81 17.98 -23.39
C LYS A 185 18.64 18.52 -22.22
N ALA A 186 18.97 17.67 -21.25
CA ALA A 186 19.56 18.09 -19.99
C ALA A 186 21.09 18.23 -20.04
N ASP A 187 21.71 18.15 -21.23
CA ASP A 187 23.16 18.21 -21.46
C ASP A 187 23.94 17.31 -20.49
N CYS A 188 23.44 16.07 -20.31
CA CYS A 188 23.97 15.16 -19.30
C CYS A 188 25.30 14.53 -19.75
N PRO A 189 26.44 14.82 -19.07
CA PRO A 189 27.72 14.22 -19.42
C PRO A 189 27.73 12.72 -19.09
N GLY A 190 27.94 11.88 -20.10
CA GLY A 190 28.01 10.42 -19.93
C GLY A 190 26.67 9.74 -19.64
N CYS A 191 25.53 10.42 -19.83
CA CYS A 191 24.24 9.73 -19.86
C CYS A 191 24.08 8.93 -21.16
N VAL A 192 24.39 9.56 -22.29
CA VAL A 192 24.30 8.98 -23.63
C VAL A 192 25.63 9.26 -24.33
N ASP A 193 26.35 8.19 -24.65
CA ASP A 193 27.58 8.28 -25.45
C ASP A 193 27.19 8.69 -26.88
N GLN A 194 28.06 9.41 -27.61
CA GLN A 194 27.82 9.73 -29.02
C GLN A 194 27.69 8.47 -29.92
N GLU A 195 27.97 7.29 -29.37
CA GLU A 195 27.91 5.96 -29.99
C GLU A 195 26.63 5.17 -29.65
N PHE A 196 25.63 5.75 -28.98
CA PHE A 196 24.34 5.07 -28.88
C PHE A 196 23.77 4.89 -30.29
N SER A 197 23.64 3.63 -30.66
CA SER A 197 23.04 3.20 -31.91
C SER A 197 21.61 3.72 -32.05
N SER A 198 20.99 3.55 -33.22
CA SER A 198 19.60 3.97 -33.43
C SER A 198 18.70 3.50 -32.27
N ILE A 199 17.78 4.35 -31.77
CA ILE A 199 16.89 4.05 -30.63
C ILE A 199 16.30 2.62 -30.62
N PRO A 200 15.89 2.01 -31.75
CA PRO A 200 15.42 0.62 -31.77
C PRO A 200 16.42 -0.42 -31.25
N GLU A 201 17.71 -0.26 -31.52
CA GLU A 201 18.76 -1.18 -31.05
C GLU A 201 18.95 -1.05 -29.53
N GLU A 202 18.96 0.17 -29.01
CA GLU A 202 19.07 0.45 -27.58
C GLU A 202 17.87 -0.06 -26.79
N LEU A 203 16.67 0.04 -27.37
CA LEU A 203 15.47 -0.58 -26.81
C LEU A 203 15.58 -2.11 -26.77
N GLY A 204 16.25 -2.74 -27.74
CA GLY A 204 16.50 -4.18 -27.74
C GLY A 204 17.52 -4.61 -26.66
N LYS A 205 18.57 -3.80 -26.45
CA LYS A 205 19.53 -4.00 -25.35
C LYS A 205 18.85 -3.85 -23.99
N ALA A 206 18.08 -2.77 -23.81
CA ALA A 206 17.28 -2.56 -22.61
C ALA A 206 16.32 -3.72 -22.36
N LYS A 207 15.60 -4.19 -23.37
CA LYS A 207 14.71 -5.35 -23.21
C LYS A 207 15.45 -6.60 -22.72
N THR A 208 16.65 -6.84 -23.24
CA THR A 208 17.52 -7.96 -22.82
C THR A 208 17.97 -7.78 -21.37
N LEU A 209 18.30 -6.56 -20.97
CA LEU A 209 18.65 -6.22 -19.59
C LEU A 209 17.48 -6.52 -18.63
N TYR A 210 16.28 -6.02 -18.90
CA TYR A 210 15.10 -6.24 -18.05
C TYR A 210 14.65 -7.71 -17.98
N GLN A 211 15.03 -8.54 -18.95
CA GLN A 211 14.81 -9.99 -18.92
C GLN A 211 15.79 -10.75 -18.02
N ASN A 212 16.94 -10.15 -17.68
CA ASN A 212 18.03 -10.80 -16.95
C ASN A 212 18.40 -10.07 -15.65
N VAL A 213 17.88 -8.87 -15.43
CA VAL A 213 18.06 -8.05 -14.22
C VAL A 213 16.68 -7.57 -13.79
N LYS A 214 16.26 -8.00 -12.59
CA LYS A 214 15.02 -7.51 -12.00
C LYS A 214 15.28 -6.17 -11.30
N ILE A 215 14.47 -5.17 -11.63
CA ILE A 215 14.56 -3.85 -11.05
C ILE A 215 13.33 -3.62 -10.18
N TYR A 216 13.55 -3.26 -8.92
CA TYR A 216 12.47 -2.96 -8.01
C TYR A 216 12.58 -1.52 -7.51
N ARG A 217 11.43 -0.90 -7.31
CA ARG A 217 11.29 0.40 -6.68
C ARG A 217 10.47 0.27 -5.41
N LYS A 218 10.85 0.99 -4.36
CA LYS A 218 10.06 1.12 -3.13
C LYS A 218 10.00 2.57 -2.70
N TYR A 219 8.82 2.97 -2.22
CA TYR A 219 8.57 4.30 -1.68
C TYR A 219 8.46 4.22 -0.16
N SER A 220 9.17 5.11 0.53
CA SER A 220 9.14 5.24 1.98
C SER A 220 8.73 6.67 2.36
N TYR A 221 7.81 6.82 3.31
CA TYR A 221 7.28 8.11 3.75
C TYR A 221 7.58 8.32 5.23
N CYS A 222 8.44 9.28 5.55
CA CYS A 222 8.98 9.45 6.89
C CYS A 222 9.14 10.92 7.24
N ASP A 223 8.57 11.35 8.37
CA ASP A 223 8.73 12.71 8.90
C ASP A 223 8.43 13.84 7.90
N GLY A 224 7.44 13.63 7.02
CA GLY A 224 7.06 14.61 5.98
C GLY A 224 7.96 14.59 4.75
N LYS A 225 8.90 13.64 4.70
CA LYS A 225 9.81 13.39 3.58
C LYS A 225 9.45 12.11 2.84
N MET A 226 9.85 12.05 1.59
CA MET A 226 9.70 10.88 0.73
C MET A 226 11.09 10.35 0.39
N LYS A 227 11.25 9.04 0.41
CA LYS A 227 12.49 8.38 0.01
C LYS A 227 12.17 7.29 -0.99
N ILE A 228 12.98 7.21 -2.04
CA ILE A 228 12.85 6.23 -3.10
C ILE A 228 14.05 5.30 -3.01
N HIS A 229 13.77 4.00 -2.92
CA HIS A 229 14.75 2.93 -2.94
C HIS A 229 14.67 2.21 -4.28
N LEU A 230 15.82 1.96 -4.89
CA LEU A 230 15.96 1.24 -6.16
C LEU A 230 16.85 0.03 -5.92
N PHE A 231 16.33 -1.14 -6.26
CA PHE A 231 17.03 -2.41 -6.11
C PHE A 231 17.27 -3.00 -7.50
N PHE A 232 18.52 -3.35 -7.79
CA PHE A 232 18.92 -4.00 -9.02
C PHE A 232 19.40 -5.42 -8.67
N ARG A 233 18.68 -6.43 -9.17
CA ARG A 233 18.91 -7.84 -8.86
C ARG A 233 19.21 -8.61 -10.15
N PRO A 234 20.48 -8.76 -10.55
CA PRO A 234 20.85 -9.60 -11.68
C PRO A 234 20.56 -11.08 -11.38
N GLU A 235 20.13 -11.85 -12.39
CA GLU A 235 20.03 -13.30 -12.23
C GLU A 235 21.41 -13.96 -12.03
N ASP A 236 21.44 -15.16 -11.45
CA ASP A 236 22.68 -15.91 -11.22
C ASP A 236 23.56 -16.02 -12.48
N GLY A 237 24.77 -15.46 -12.38
CA GLY A 237 25.77 -15.47 -13.45
C GLY A 237 25.51 -14.45 -14.56
N VAL A 238 24.60 -13.49 -14.36
CA VAL A 238 24.42 -12.33 -15.24
C VAL A 238 25.38 -11.22 -14.83
N VAL A 239 25.97 -10.56 -15.82
CA VAL A 239 26.84 -9.40 -15.65
C VAL A 239 26.38 -8.31 -16.62
N ALA A 240 25.93 -7.16 -16.12
CA ALA A 240 25.60 -6.00 -16.94
C ALA A 240 26.78 -5.01 -16.92
N ARG A 241 27.39 -4.76 -18.08
CA ARG A 241 28.53 -3.85 -18.25
C ARG A 241 28.03 -2.44 -18.54
N ASP A 242 28.66 -1.45 -17.91
CA ASP A 242 28.27 -0.04 -18.02
C ASP A 242 26.75 0.14 -17.82
N PHE A 243 26.28 -0.39 -16.69
CA PHE A 243 24.88 -0.32 -16.31
C PHE A 243 24.56 1.10 -15.84
N ARG A 244 23.48 1.69 -16.37
CA ARG A 244 23.01 3.04 -16.04
C ARG A 244 21.54 2.97 -15.69
N PHE A 245 21.16 3.52 -14.54
CA PHE A 245 19.77 3.73 -14.17
C PHE A 245 19.45 5.21 -14.17
N PHE A 246 18.33 5.58 -14.74
CA PHE A 246 17.86 6.96 -14.88
C PHE A 246 16.53 7.11 -14.16
N GLU A 247 16.35 8.25 -13.51
CA GLU A 247 15.07 8.72 -12.97
C GLU A 247 14.76 10.09 -13.55
N ALA A 248 13.59 10.25 -14.15
CA ALA A 248 13.08 11.53 -14.64
C ALA A 248 11.88 11.95 -13.80
N ILE A 249 12.01 13.08 -13.08
CA ILE A 249 10.91 13.63 -12.29
C ILE A 249 10.30 14.80 -13.05
N PRO A 250 8.98 14.82 -13.35
CA PRO A 250 8.39 15.91 -14.13
C PRO A 250 8.59 17.29 -13.49
N LYS A 251 8.94 18.28 -14.32
CA LYS A 251 9.07 19.69 -13.89
C LYS A 251 7.79 20.29 -13.31
N SER A 252 6.63 19.77 -13.72
CA SER A 252 5.33 20.12 -13.16
C SER A 252 5.14 19.63 -11.73
N CYS A 253 5.91 18.63 -11.31
CA CYS A 253 5.91 18.10 -9.96
C CYS A 253 7.00 18.74 -9.09
N ILE A 254 8.18 18.97 -9.67
CA ILE A 254 9.31 19.60 -9.00
C ILE A 254 9.96 20.60 -9.95
N GLU A 255 9.80 21.90 -9.67
CA GLU A 255 10.40 22.95 -10.52
C GLU A 255 11.93 22.91 -10.49
N ASN A 256 12.51 22.68 -9.31
CA ASN A 256 13.95 22.61 -9.09
C ASN A 256 14.29 21.45 -8.14
N LEU A 257 14.89 20.41 -8.70
CA LEU A 257 15.21 19.18 -7.96
C LEU A 257 16.27 19.42 -6.86
N ASP A 258 17.24 20.31 -7.10
CA ASP A 258 18.31 20.61 -6.13
C ASP A 258 17.77 21.21 -4.83
N GLN A 259 16.61 21.88 -4.88
CA GLN A 259 16.02 22.52 -3.70
C GLN A 259 15.33 21.54 -2.77
N VAL A 260 14.90 20.39 -3.29
CA VAL A 260 14.09 19.41 -2.55
C VAL A 260 14.84 18.12 -2.31
N LEU A 261 15.99 17.90 -2.94
CA LEU A 261 16.77 16.69 -2.76
C LEU A 261 17.37 16.62 -1.33
N ASP A 262 17.01 15.56 -0.59
CA ASP A 262 17.40 15.32 0.81
C ASP A 262 18.43 14.19 0.92
N GLY A 263 19.50 14.30 0.14
CA GLY A 263 20.60 13.35 0.15
C GLY A 263 20.35 12.04 -0.59
N MET A 264 21.40 11.22 -0.64
CA MET A 264 21.45 9.97 -1.40
C MET A 264 22.35 8.96 -0.69
N THR A 265 22.03 7.69 -0.81
CA THR A 265 22.89 6.58 -0.37
C THR A 265 23.19 5.69 -1.57
N ARG A 266 24.46 5.31 -1.70
CA ARG A 266 24.97 4.44 -2.76
C ARG A 266 26.10 3.56 -2.21
N PRO A 267 26.39 2.40 -2.82
CA PRO A 267 27.56 1.60 -2.46
C PRO A 267 28.85 2.42 -2.53
N ASP A 268 29.80 2.15 -1.62
CA ASP A 268 31.10 2.85 -1.55
C ASP A 268 31.97 2.64 -2.81
N ASN A 269 31.64 1.65 -3.64
CA ASN A 269 32.45 1.20 -4.77
C ASN A 269 31.85 1.67 -6.11
N GLY A 270 32.51 2.60 -6.78
CA GLY A 270 32.45 2.72 -8.26
C GLY A 270 31.14 3.19 -8.89
N VAL A 271 30.15 3.63 -8.10
CA VAL A 271 28.90 4.19 -8.63
C VAL A 271 29.08 5.67 -8.96
N SER A 272 29.09 6.02 -10.24
CA SER A 272 29.01 7.41 -10.68
C SER A 272 27.60 7.93 -10.52
N PHE A 273 27.47 9.20 -10.17
CA PHE A 273 26.16 9.85 -10.07
C PHE A 273 26.19 11.18 -10.82
N VAL A 274 25.17 11.40 -11.65
CA VAL A 274 24.97 12.65 -12.38
C VAL A 274 23.56 13.15 -12.11
N GLN A 275 23.41 14.46 -11.88
CA GLN A 275 22.13 15.13 -11.61
C GLN A 275 21.91 16.27 -12.60
N PRO A 276 21.53 15.97 -13.85
CA PRO A 276 21.13 16.98 -14.80
C PRO A 276 19.63 17.23 -14.62
N ASP A 277 19.25 18.32 -13.96
CA ASP A 277 17.85 18.63 -13.64
C ASP A 277 16.94 18.62 -14.90
N PRO A 278 15.89 17.77 -14.99
CA PRO A 278 15.19 17.06 -13.90
C PRO A 278 15.47 15.55 -13.76
N LEU A 279 16.64 15.10 -14.21
CA LEU A 279 17.11 13.72 -14.18
C LEU A 279 18.03 13.43 -12.99
N LEU A 280 18.03 12.17 -12.61
CA LEU A 280 19.06 11.55 -11.79
C LEU A 280 19.58 10.33 -12.53
N MET A 281 20.90 10.12 -12.54
CA MET A 281 21.51 8.97 -13.19
C MET A 281 22.55 8.33 -12.28
N TRP A 282 22.42 7.01 -12.10
CA TRP A 282 23.40 6.17 -11.42
C TRP A 282 24.09 5.31 -12.46
N GLY A 283 25.42 5.39 -12.53
CA GLY A 283 26.25 4.63 -13.46
C GLY A 283 27.15 3.65 -12.73
N PHE A 284 27.27 2.45 -13.27
CA PHE A 284 28.00 1.34 -12.70
C PHE A 284 28.88 0.74 -13.79
N SER A 285 30.20 0.67 -13.55
CA SER A 285 31.09 0.01 -14.51
C SER A 285 30.69 -1.45 -14.76
N THR A 286 30.16 -2.13 -13.75
CA THR A 286 29.60 -3.48 -13.83
C THR A 286 28.55 -3.65 -12.73
N LEU A 287 27.45 -4.35 -13.05
CA LEU A 287 26.44 -4.82 -12.12
C LEU A 287 26.33 -6.36 -12.23
N ASP A 288 26.81 -7.05 -11.21
CA ASP A 288 26.87 -8.53 -11.13
C ASP A 288 26.39 -9.09 -9.78
N GLU A 289 25.95 -8.22 -8.86
CA GLU A 289 25.37 -8.58 -7.57
C GLU A 289 24.19 -7.67 -7.20
N ASP A 290 23.38 -8.12 -6.25
CA ASP A 290 22.26 -7.37 -5.70
C ASP A 290 22.73 -6.02 -5.15
N THR A 291 22.18 -4.94 -5.73
CA THR A 291 22.61 -3.57 -5.42
C THR A 291 21.42 -2.70 -5.07
N GLU A 292 21.56 -1.87 -4.03
CA GLU A 292 20.57 -0.85 -3.64
C GLU A 292 21.16 0.55 -3.77
N VAL A 293 20.38 1.46 -4.35
CA VAL A 293 20.63 2.92 -4.28
C VAL A 293 19.37 3.61 -3.77
N GLU A 294 19.54 4.75 -3.09
CA GLU A 294 18.42 5.54 -2.59
C GLU A 294 18.62 7.03 -2.86
N TYR A 295 17.50 7.75 -2.99
CA TYR A 295 17.48 9.21 -2.90
C TYR A 295 16.29 9.69 -2.07
N GLY A 296 16.50 10.76 -1.32
CA GLY A 296 15.49 11.42 -0.50
C GLY A 296 14.97 12.71 -1.14
N LEU A 297 13.71 13.04 -0.85
CA LEU A 297 13.08 14.32 -1.13
C LEU A 297 12.55 14.89 0.19
N ASP A 298 12.88 16.15 0.49
CA ASP A 298 12.39 16.93 1.65
C ASP A 298 10.92 17.38 1.49
N ILE A 299 10.17 16.66 0.64
CA ILE A 299 8.75 16.84 0.36
C ILE A 299 8.12 15.48 0.14
N ILE A 300 6.80 15.38 0.34
CA ILE A 300 6.01 14.24 -0.14
C ILE A 300 5.30 14.66 -1.43
N LEU A 301 5.64 13.99 -2.53
CA LEU A 301 4.95 14.19 -3.80
C LEU A 301 3.50 13.72 -3.70
N LYS A 302 2.61 14.41 -4.44
CA LYS A 302 1.25 13.89 -4.69
C LYS A 302 1.34 12.56 -5.41
N ASP A 303 0.36 11.69 -5.22
CA ASP A 303 0.33 10.35 -5.84
C ASP A 303 0.50 10.40 -7.37
N GLU A 304 -0.11 11.39 -8.03
CA GLU A 304 0.02 11.59 -9.49
C GLU A 304 1.47 11.91 -9.91
N CYS A 305 2.17 12.68 -9.08
CA CYS A 305 3.58 12.99 -9.28
C CYS A 305 4.47 11.79 -9.00
N ALA A 306 4.23 11.06 -7.90
CA ALA A 306 4.97 9.83 -7.61
C ALA A 306 4.78 8.78 -8.73
N ALA A 307 3.57 8.70 -9.30
CA ALA A 307 3.23 7.82 -10.41
C ALA A 307 3.83 8.22 -11.77
N SER A 308 4.26 9.47 -11.92
CA SER A 308 4.84 9.98 -13.17
C SER A 308 6.37 10.07 -13.12
N ILE A 309 6.98 9.55 -12.07
CA ILE A 309 8.43 9.34 -12.00
C ILE A 309 8.81 8.23 -12.98
N ASP A 310 9.42 8.62 -14.10
CA ASP A 310 9.84 7.70 -15.16
C ASP A 310 11.25 7.17 -14.85
N GLY A 311 11.32 5.89 -14.47
CA GLY A 311 12.58 5.17 -14.26
C GLY A 311 12.93 4.31 -15.48
N SER A 312 14.21 4.24 -15.86
CA SER A 312 14.67 3.35 -16.94
C SER A 312 16.11 2.93 -16.76
N ALA A 313 16.42 1.70 -17.19
CA ALA A 313 17.75 1.13 -17.12
C ALA A 313 18.32 0.81 -18.50
N LEU A 314 19.62 1.00 -18.65
CA LEU A 314 20.41 0.64 -19.82
C LEU A 314 21.68 -0.07 -19.38
N ALA A 315 22.21 -0.90 -20.26
CA ALA A 315 23.53 -1.47 -20.13
C ALA A 315 24.13 -1.57 -21.53
N ARG A 316 25.43 -1.32 -21.64
CA ARG A 316 26.13 -1.45 -22.91
C ARG A 316 26.08 -2.89 -23.40
N GLU A 317 26.37 -3.82 -22.50
CA GLU A 317 26.43 -5.26 -22.77
C GLU A 317 25.84 -6.02 -21.58
N VAL A 318 25.15 -7.13 -21.87
CA VAL A 318 24.64 -8.07 -20.86
C VAL A 318 25.24 -9.43 -21.17
N GLU A 319 26.01 -9.96 -20.24
CA GLU A 319 26.61 -11.29 -20.32
C GLU A 319 25.84 -12.26 -19.43
N LYS A 320 25.71 -13.53 -19.85
CA LYS A 320 25.21 -14.62 -19.01
C LYS A 320 26.19 -15.78 -19.05
N LYS A 321 26.78 -16.11 -17.89
CA LYS A 321 27.81 -17.14 -17.76
C LYS A 321 29.00 -16.93 -18.71
N GLY A 322 29.36 -15.68 -18.97
CA GLY A 322 30.50 -15.27 -19.81
C GLY A 322 30.20 -15.18 -21.31
N GLU A 323 28.95 -15.40 -21.74
CA GLU A 323 28.51 -15.19 -23.13
C GLU A 323 27.72 -13.89 -23.24
N VAL A 324 28.05 -13.04 -24.20
CA VAL A 324 27.30 -11.81 -24.50
C VAL A 324 25.95 -12.18 -25.09
N LEU A 325 24.87 -11.64 -24.53
CA LEU A 325 23.51 -11.84 -25.01
C LEU A 325 23.21 -10.89 -26.17
N GLU A 326 22.61 -11.44 -27.22
CA GLU A 326 22.12 -10.66 -28.36
C GLU A 326 20.92 -9.78 -27.96
N PRO A 327 20.78 -8.57 -28.54
CA PRO A 327 19.63 -7.70 -28.30
C PRO A 327 18.30 -8.37 -28.65
N THR A 328 17.36 -8.33 -27.72
CA THR A 328 16.02 -8.90 -27.87
C THR A 328 15.17 -8.02 -28.78
N ALA A 329 14.53 -8.63 -29.78
CA ALA A 329 13.66 -7.90 -30.69
C ALA A 329 12.42 -7.29 -29.98
N LEU A 330 12.05 -6.09 -30.40
CA LEU A 330 10.81 -5.44 -29.97
C LEU A 330 9.59 -6.12 -30.59
N THR A 331 8.50 -6.14 -29.84
CA THR A 331 7.18 -6.50 -30.39
C THR A 331 6.67 -5.40 -31.33
N PRO A 332 5.71 -5.69 -32.22
CA PRO A 332 5.11 -4.67 -33.07
C PRO A 332 4.52 -3.49 -32.29
N ASP A 333 3.92 -3.75 -31.12
CA ASP A 333 3.31 -2.71 -30.28
C ASP A 333 4.37 -1.83 -29.60
N GLU A 334 5.45 -2.43 -29.08
CA GLU A 334 6.60 -1.71 -28.51
C GLU A 334 7.28 -0.83 -29.57
N ALA A 335 7.50 -1.38 -30.77
CA ALA A 335 8.12 -0.65 -31.89
C ALA A 335 7.24 0.51 -32.37
N LYS A 336 5.91 0.31 -32.41
CA LYS A 336 4.95 1.35 -32.76
C LYS A 336 4.94 2.47 -31.72
N SER A 337 4.86 2.14 -30.42
CA SER A 337 4.92 3.11 -29.32
C SER A 337 6.15 4.02 -29.42
N ASN A 338 7.33 3.42 -29.65
CA ASN A 338 8.56 4.16 -29.89
C ASN A 338 8.47 5.08 -31.12
N SER A 339 7.96 4.59 -32.26
CA SER A 339 7.85 5.40 -33.50
C SER A 339 6.89 6.59 -33.35
N ASP A 340 5.79 6.41 -32.60
CA ASP A 340 4.79 7.45 -32.37
C ASP A 340 5.37 8.57 -31.49
N LEU A 341 6.20 8.21 -30.49
CA LEU A 341 6.93 9.16 -29.65
C LEU A 341 8.02 9.91 -30.44
N GLN A 342 8.82 9.22 -31.25
CA GLN A 342 9.91 9.83 -32.02
C GLN A 342 9.44 10.84 -33.07
N SER A 343 8.32 10.56 -33.75
CA SER A 343 7.82 11.39 -34.84
C SER A 343 7.23 12.74 -34.40
N GLY A 344 7.24 13.05 -33.09
CA GLY A 344 6.69 14.30 -32.56
C GLY A 344 5.18 14.45 -32.77
N LYS A 345 4.50 13.36 -33.20
CA LYS A 345 3.03 13.26 -33.16
C LYS A 345 2.49 13.23 -31.73
N VAL A 346 3.39 13.13 -30.76
CA VAL A 346 3.16 13.09 -29.33
C VAL A 346 4.14 14.08 -28.68
N GLU A 347 3.65 15.27 -28.31
CA GLU A 347 4.35 16.28 -27.50
C GLU A 347 3.99 16.02 -26.03
N ALA A 348 4.97 15.68 -25.18
CA ALA A 348 4.74 15.07 -23.85
C ALA A 348 3.82 13.82 -23.96
N PRO A 349 3.49 13.04 -22.91
CA PRO A 349 2.51 11.97 -23.08
C PRO A 349 1.25 12.52 -23.79
N PRO A 350 0.48 11.73 -24.56
CA PRO A 350 -0.89 12.12 -24.76
C PRO A 350 -1.54 12.11 -23.37
N GLU A 351 -1.58 13.25 -22.71
CA GLU A 351 -2.59 13.51 -21.70
C GLU A 351 -3.92 13.29 -22.45
N SER A 352 -4.61 12.19 -22.11
CA SER A 352 -5.76 11.59 -22.83
C SER A 352 -5.38 10.82 -24.11
N GLN A 353 -5.45 9.49 -24.11
CA GLN A 353 -6.73 8.80 -24.26
C GLN A 353 -6.91 7.55 -23.39
N GLN A 354 -6.56 7.64 -22.10
CA GLN A 354 -7.33 6.96 -21.04
C GLN A 354 -6.99 7.44 -19.62
N GLN A 355 -6.57 8.71 -19.44
CA GLN A 355 -6.75 9.29 -18.11
C GLN A 355 -8.25 9.58 -17.96
N GLU A 356 -8.96 8.56 -17.47
CA GLU A 356 -10.33 8.72 -17.02
C GLU A 356 -10.30 9.83 -15.96
N LEU A 357 -11.14 10.84 -16.15
CA LEU A 357 -11.43 11.79 -15.09
C LEU A 357 -11.84 10.95 -13.88
N ARG A 358 -11.13 11.11 -12.77
CA ARG A 358 -11.44 10.42 -11.52
C ARG A 358 -11.48 11.43 -10.39
N ILE A 359 -12.37 11.19 -9.44
CA ILE A 359 -12.37 11.91 -8.17
C ILE A 359 -11.27 11.27 -7.31
N THR A 360 -10.31 12.08 -6.88
CA THR A 360 -9.11 11.64 -6.13
C THR A 360 -9.25 11.87 -4.63
N SER A 361 -10.13 12.79 -4.23
CA SER A 361 -10.46 13.01 -2.83
C SER A 361 -11.36 11.90 -2.29
N MET A 362 -11.37 11.73 -0.97
CA MET A 362 -12.20 10.74 -0.29
C MET A 362 -13.14 11.40 0.72
N PRO A 363 -14.42 11.01 0.73
CA PRO A 363 -15.42 11.63 1.57
C PRO A 363 -15.29 11.18 3.03
N PRO A 364 -15.45 12.10 3.99
CA PRO A 364 -15.90 11.78 5.33
C PRO A 364 -17.12 10.83 5.31
N THR A 365 -17.00 9.61 5.82
CA THR A 365 -18.13 8.64 5.85
C THR A 365 -18.88 8.64 7.17
N THR A 366 -18.48 9.46 8.15
CA THR A 366 -19.17 9.58 9.45
C THR A 366 -19.31 11.04 9.88
N VAL A 367 -20.43 11.36 10.52
CA VAL A 367 -20.66 12.67 11.15
C VAL A 367 -21.61 12.50 12.33
N LYS A 368 -21.45 13.29 13.39
CA LYS A 368 -22.39 13.28 14.51
C LYS A 368 -23.62 14.11 14.18
N LEU A 369 -24.78 13.69 14.67
CA LEU A 369 -26.02 14.43 14.52
C LEU A 369 -25.85 15.89 15.03
N GLY A 370 -26.19 16.85 14.17
CA GLY A 370 -26.10 18.27 14.49
C GLY A 370 -24.71 18.91 14.33
N ASP A 371 -23.66 18.14 13.99
CA ASP A 371 -22.35 18.70 13.65
C ASP A 371 -22.31 19.09 12.16
N ASN A 372 -21.42 19.99 11.77
CA ASN A 372 -21.24 20.34 10.36
C ASN A 372 -20.39 19.27 9.66
N TYR A 373 -20.94 18.71 8.59
CA TYR A 373 -20.24 17.92 7.60
C TYR A 373 -19.61 18.83 6.55
N SER A 374 -18.34 18.64 6.26
CA SER A 374 -17.64 19.34 5.19
C SER A 374 -16.72 18.38 4.47
N TYR A 375 -16.73 18.43 3.13
CA TYR A 375 -15.91 17.60 2.29
C TYR A 375 -15.49 18.37 1.04
N GLN A 376 -14.18 18.57 0.85
CA GLN A 376 -13.64 19.15 -0.37
C GLN A 376 -13.39 18.04 -1.38
N VAL A 377 -14.12 18.09 -2.50
CA VAL A 377 -13.94 17.15 -3.61
C VAL A 377 -12.77 17.63 -4.47
N GLU A 378 -11.87 16.72 -4.79
CA GLU A 378 -10.73 16.91 -5.69
C GLU A 378 -10.81 15.87 -6.81
N ALA A 379 -10.36 16.26 -7.99
CA ALA A 379 -10.30 15.39 -9.16
C ALA A 379 -8.89 15.42 -9.74
N SER A 380 -8.56 14.38 -10.50
CA SER A 380 -7.26 14.25 -11.16
C SER A 380 -6.96 15.34 -12.19
N GLU A 381 -8.00 16.03 -12.68
CA GLU A 381 -7.86 17.12 -13.65
C GLU A 381 -8.33 18.45 -13.01
N SER A 382 -7.49 19.48 -13.10
CA SER A 382 -7.81 20.82 -12.62
C SER A 382 -8.94 21.47 -13.43
N GLY A 383 -9.72 22.37 -12.82
CA GLY A 383 -10.85 23.02 -13.50
C GLY A 383 -12.12 22.17 -13.63
N SER A 384 -12.16 21.00 -12.98
CA SER A 384 -13.35 20.13 -12.93
C SER A 384 -14.50 20.82 -12.19
N LEU A 385 -15.71 20.71 -12.74
CA LEU A 385 -16.95 21.19 -12.11
C LEU A 385 -17.61 20.04 -11.36
N PHE A 386 -18.03 20.32 -10.12
CA PHE A 386 -18.60 19.31 -9.24
C PHE A 386 -20.10 19.51 -9.03
N THR A 387 -20.85 18.41 -9.06
CA THR A 387 -22.30 18.40 -8.82
C THR A 387 -22.70 17.21 -7.96
N LEU A 388 -23.79 17.38 -7.18
CA LEU A 388 -24.42 16.28 -6.45
C LEU A 388 -25.50 15.67 -7.33
N THR A 389 -25.34 14.40 -7.66
CA THR A 389 -26.34 13.59 -8.40
C THR A 389 -27.29 12.87 -7.46
N GLN A 390 -26.87 12.61 -6.22
CA GLN A 390 -27.70 12.11 -5.13
C GLN A 390 -27.21 12.72 -3.80
N ALA A 391 -28.11 13.23 -2.97
CA ALA A 391 -27.75 13.81 -1.68
C ALA A 391 -28.92 13.81 -0.68
N PRO A 392 -28.67 13.76 0.64
CA PRO A 392 -29.68 13.97 1.66
C PRO A 392 -30.18 15.42 1.68
N ALA A 393 -31.35 15.64 2.30
CA ALA A 393 -31.94 16.97 2.42
C ALA A 393 -30.99 17.95 3.12
N GLY A 394 -30.81 19.13 2.51
CA GLY A 394 -29.97 20.22 3.03
C GLY A 394 -28.48 20.09 2.73
N MET A 395 -28.02 19.05 2.03
CA MET A 395 -26.63 18.94 1.58
C MET A 395 -26.44 19.75 0.29
N THR A 396 -25.36 20.53 0.23
CA THR A 396 -25.02 21.40 -0.91
C THR A 396 -23.58 21.18 -1.34
N ILE A 397 -23.27 21.50 -2.60
CA ILE A 397 -21.90 21.47 -3.16
C ILE A 397 -21.63 22.76 -3.93
N THR A 398 -20.43 23.32 -3.80
CA THR A 398 -19.97 24.43 -4.66
C THR A 398 -19.44 23.90 -5.98
N GLN A 399 -19.36 24.74 -7.02
CA GLN A 399 -18.72 24.35 -8.29
C GLN A 399 -17.25 23.96 -8.13
N SER A 400 -16.57 24.47 -7.10
CA SER A 400 -15.20 24.13 -6.73
C SER A 400 -15.09 22.85 -5.91
N GLY A 401 -16.18 22.12 -5.66
CA GLY A 401 -16.17 20.82 -5.00
C GLY A 401 -16.39 20.83 -3.50
N LEU A 402 -16.66 21.98 -2.86
CA LEU A 402 -16.88 22.00 -1.42
C LEU A 402 -18.31 21.56 -1.09
N ILE A 403 -18.46 20.36 -0.53
CA ILE A 403 -19.70 19.87 0.04
C ILE A 403 -19.84 20.38 1.47
N THR A 404 -21.04 20.88 1.80
CA THR A 404 -21.41 21.23 3.17
C THR A 404 -22.78 20.64 3.50
N TRP A 405 -22.93 20.15 4.73
CA TRP A 405 -24.19 19.60 5.20
C TRP A 405 -24.29 19.63 6.73
N LYS A 406 -25.52 19.70 7.24
CA LYS A 406 -25.81 19.54 8.66
C LYS A 406 -26.92 18.50 8.83
N PRO A 407 -26.60 17.26 9.24
CA PRO A 407 -27.58 16.19 9.34
C PRO A 407 -28.68 16.50 10.36
N GLY A 408 -29.93 16.35 9.93
CA GLY A 408 -31.12 16.52 10.78
C GLY A 408 -31.64 15.24 11.44
N LYS A 409 -31.14 14.06 11.03
CA LYS A 409 -31.56 12.76 11.56
C LYS A 409 -30.43 11.74 11.51
N GLN A 410 -30.48 10.75 12.41
CA GLN A 410 -29.55 9.62 12.43
C GLN A 410 -29.85 8.62 11.31
N GLY A 411 -28.83 7.89 10.86
CA GLY A 411 -28.97 6.85 9.85
C GLY A 411 -27.86 6.89 8.81
N LYS A 412 -27.98 6.02 7.80
CA LYS A 412 -27.08 5.99 6.64
C LYS A 412 -27.68 6.80 5.51
N GLU A 413 -26.96 7.80 5.02
CA GLU A 413 -27.37 8.65 3.91
C GLU A 413 -26.45 8.41 2.70
N ARG A 414 -27.02 8.14 1.53
CA ARG A 414 -26.25 7.94 0.30
C ARG A 414 -25.98 9.26 -0.38
N VAL A 415 -24.76 9.43 -0.86
CA VAL A 415 -24.30 10.60 -1.60
C VAL A 415 -23.61 10.13 -2.88
N SER A 416 -23.94 10.78 -3.99
CA SER A 416 -23.31 10.58 -5.29
C SER A 416 -22.85 11.94 -5.80
N VAL A 417 -21.55 12.06 -6.04
CA VAL A 417 -20.90 13.26 -6.55
C VAL A 417 -20.39 12.97 -7.95
N ARG A 418 -20.59 13.91 -8.86
CA ARG A 418 -20.10 13.86 -10.24
C ARG A 418 -19.12 14.99 -10.48
N ALA A 419 -17.91 14.66 -10.93
CA ALA A 419 -16.94 15.60 -11.48
C ALA A 419 -17.08 15.61 -13.01
N GLN A 420 -17.01 16.78 -13.63
CA GLN A 420 -17.17 16.94 -15.08
C GLN A 420 -16.23 18.00 -15.64
N GLN A 421 -15.67 17.71 -16.82
CA GLN A 421 -14.77 18.59 -17.57
C GLN A 421 -15.44 19.17 -18.83
N GLN A 422 -14.89 20.28 -19.33
CA GLN A 422 -15.26 20.82 -20.64
C GLN A 422 -14.69 19.90 -21.72
N GLY A 423 -15.53 19.00 -22.25
CA GLY A 423 -15.11 17.92 -23.15
C GLY A 423 -15.87 16.61 -22.94
N GLY A 424 -16.73 16.54 -21.91
CA GLY A 424 -17.67 15.43 -21.72
C GLY A 424 -17.13 14.28 -20.86
N LYS A 425 -15.85 14.30 -20.46
CA LYS A 425 -15.31 13.40 -19.44
C LYS A 425 -16.04 13.63 -18.11
N ALA A 426 -16.41 12.55 -17.44
CA ALA A 426 -17.09 12.59 -16.15
C ALA A 426 -16.61 11.45 -15.25
N ALA A 427 -16.46 11.75 -13.97
CA ALA A 427 -16.25 10.77 -12.90
C ALA A 427 -17.42 10.79 -11.95
N THR A 428 -17.78 9.65 -11.38
CA THR A 428 -18.76 9.57 -10.28
C THR A 428 -18.13 8.90 -9.08
N GLN A 429 -18.31 9.49 -7.90
CA GLN A 429 -17.95 8.90 -6.62
C GLN A 429 -19.24 8.73 -5.80
N GLU A 430 -19.52 7.50 -5.40
CA GLU A 430 -20.63 7.17 -4.52
C GLU A 430 -20.10 6.78 -3.14
N PHE A 431 -20.76 7.30 -2.11
CA PHE A 431 -20.41 6.98 -0.73
C PHE A 431 -21.65 7.04 0.16
N THR A 432 -21.51 6.46 1.35
CA THR A 432 -22.55 6.50 2.38
C THR A 432 -22.00 7.21 3.60
N VAL A 433 -22.71 8.24 4.06
CA VAL A 433 -22.42 8.95 5.30
C VAL A 433 -23.26 8.34 6.42
N LEU A 434 -22.62 7.81 7.46
CA LEU A 434 -23.27 7.40 8.69
C LEU A 434 -23.41 8.59 9.63
N VAL A 435 -24.65 9.01 9.85
CA VAL A 435 -24.98 9.98 10.89
C VAL A 435 -25.07 9.27 12.23
N ALA A 436 -23.99 9.37 13.00
CA ALA A 436 -23.88 8.83 14.34
C ALA A 436 -24.62 9.73 15.35
N ARG A 437 -24.91 9.16 16.52
CA ARG A 437 -25.45 9.94 17.64
C ARG A 437 -24.36 10.89 18.15
N ASN A 438 -24.77 12.07 18.59
CA ASN A 438 -23.85 13.00 19.24
C ASN A 438 -23.79 12.70 20.74
N CYS A 439 -23.00 11.68 21.11
CA CYS A 439 -22.80 11.28 22.49
C CYS A 439 -21.52 11.94 23.03
N GLN A 440 -21.62 12.51 24.23
CA GLN A 440 -20.47 13.01 25.00
C GLN A 440 -19.87 11.85 25.78
N SER A 441 -18.56 11.62 25.64
CA SER A 441 -17.88 10.56 26.38
C SER A 441 -17.80 10.86 27.87
N HIS A 442 -17.82 9.81 28.69
CA HIS A 442 -17.75 9.86 30.15
C HIS A 442 -18.76 10.82 30.82
N ALA A 443 -19.94 10.98 30.22
CA ALA A 443 -20.97 11.89 30.72
C ALA A 443 -21.52 11.45 32.08
N GLU A 444 -21.58 10.15 32.35
CA GLU A 444 -22.06 9.59 33.61
C GLU A 444 -21.10 8.51 34.12
N ARG A 445 -21.00 8.36 35.44
CA ARG A 445 -20.38 7.19 36.07
C ARG A 445 -21.39 6.50 36.95
N ARG A 446 -21.52 5.20 36.79
CA ARG A 446 -22.40 4.38 37.63
C ARG A 446 -21.86 2.98 37.81
N CYS A 447 -22.19 2.40 38.96
CA CYS A 447 -21.90 1.02 39.27
C CYS A 447 -22.83 0.10 38.46
N ALA A 448 -22.23 -0.80 37.69
CA ALA A 448 -22.93 -1.85 36.96
C ALA A 448 -22.08 -3.13 36.95
N ALA A 449 -22.71 -4.28 37.17
CA ALA A 449 -22.05 -5.59 37.16
C ALA A 449 -20.85 -5.71 38.13
N GLY A 450 -20.91 -5.07 39.30
CA GLY A 450 -19.87 -5.18 40.34
C GLY A 450 -18.68 -4.24 40.18
N ASP A 451 -18.71 -3.34 39.19
CA ASP A 451 -17.67 -2.34 38.96
C ASP A 451 -18.30 -0.97 38.64
N VAL A 452 -17.54 0.11 38.82
CA VAL A 452 -17.91 1.46 38.37
C VAL A 452 -17.45 1.63 36.93
N TRP A 453 -18.38 1.97 36.06
CA TRP A 453 -18.13 2.23 34.66
C TRP A 453 -18.45 3.68 34.31
N SER A 454 -17.73 4.24 33.34
CA SER A 454 -18.18 5.42 32.63
C SER A 454 -19.19 5.05 31.56
N PHE A 455 -20.12 5.94 31.33
CA PHE A 455 -21.11 5.87 30.28
C PHE A 455 -21.08 7.15 29.48
N ASP A 456 -21.28 7.03 28.18
CA ASP A 456 -21.51 8.20 27.34
C ASP A 456 -22.88 8.83 27.66
N SER A 457 -23.13 10.04 27.14
CA SER A 457 -24.42 10.73 27.33
C SER A 457 -25.61 10.02 26.68
N CYS A 458 -25.37 8.93 25.95
CA CYS A 458 -26.37 8.07 25.33
C CYS A 458 -26.61 6.77 26.11
N GLY A 459 -25.97 6.61 27.27
CA GLY A 459 -26.13 5.46 28.16
C GLY A 459 -25.37 4.21 27.72
N VAL A 460 -24.45 4.32 26.77
CA VAL A 460 -23.55 3.24 26.36
C VAL A 460 -22.39 3.16 27.34
N ARG A 461 -22.10 1.95 27.81
CA ARG A 461 -20.99 1.69 28.73
C ARG A 461 -19.65 1.78 27.99
N GLU A 462 -18.72 2.57 28.50
CA GLU A 462 -17.41 2.79 27.92
C GLU A 462 -16.33 2.08 28.74
N GLU A 463 -15.68 2.77 29.68
CA GLU A 463 -14.49 2.32 30.39
C GLU A 463 -14.81 1.91 31.84
N ARG A 464 -14.11 0.90 32.36
CA ARG A 464 -14.15 0.58 33.78
C ARG A 464 -13.27 1.54 34.57
N VAL A 465 -13.90 2.38 35.38
CA VAL A 465 -13.22 3.42 36.18
C VAL A 465 -12.63 2.83 37.47
N SER A 466 -13.37 1.98 38.17
CA SER A 466 -12.92 1.37 39.42
C SER A 466 -13.70 0.10 39.73
N ASN A 467 -13.17 -0.72 40.64
CA ASN A 467 -13.89 -1.90 41.10
C ASN A 467 -14.84 -1.59 42.26
N CYS A 468 -15.85 -2.44 42.41
CA CYS A 468 -16.86 -2.29 43.45
C CYS A 468 -17.03 -3.57 44.28
N TRP A 469 -16.22 -3.68 45.33
CA TRP A 469 -15.94 -4.95 46.03
C TRP A 469 -17.16 -5.64 46.63
N PHE A 470 -18.15 -4.88 47.10
CA PHE A 470 -19.39 -5.41 47.69
C PHE A 470 -20.60 -5.24 46.75
N GLY A 471 -20.36 -5.10 45.45
CA GLY A 471 -21.42 -5.05 44.45
C GLY A 471 -22.10 -3.68 44.29
N CYS A 472 -23.07 -3.64 43.38
CA CYS A 472 -23.76 -2.41 42.95
C CYS A 472 -25.22 -2.38 43.42
N ARG A 473 -25.68 -1.24 43.93
CA ARG A 473 -27.11 -0.97 44.17
C ARG A 473 -27.47 0.44 43.73
N ASN A 474 -28.54 0.58 42.97
CA ASN A 474 -29.03 1.85 42.43
C ASN A 474 -27.94 2.69 41.73
N GLY A 475 -27.04 2.03 40.98
CA GLY A 475 -25.95 2.71 40.26
C GLY A 475 -24.80 3.19 41.14
N ASN A 476 -24.77 2.85 42.43
CA ASN A 476 -23.69 3.20 43.35
C ASN A 476 -23.02 1.97 43.94
N CYS A 477 -21.77 2.16 44.37
CA CYS A 477 -21.06 1.15 45.14
C CYS A 477 -21.69 0.95 46.51
N CYS A 478 -21.99 -0.30 46.84
CA CYS A 478 -22.38 -0.66 48.19
C CYS A 478 -21.17 -0.94 49.06
N LEU A 479 -21.31 -0.67 50.37
CA LEU A 479 -20.40 -1.19 51.39
C LEU A 479 -20.94 -2.48 52.04
N PHE A 480 -22.26 -2.74 51.93
CA PHE A 480 -22.95 -3.92 52.46
C PHE A 480 -24.12 -4.32 51.53
N CYS A 481 -23.76 -4.78 50.33
CA CYS A 481 -24.58 -5.60 49.46
C CYS A 481 -23.87 -6.95 49.32
#